data_AF-A0A1F2R943-F1
#
_entry.id   AF-A0A1F2R943-F1
#
_cell.length_a   1.000
_cell.length_b   1.000
_cell.length_c   1.000
_cell.angle_alpha   90.00
_cell.angle_beta   90.00
_cell.angle_gamma   90.00
#
_symmetry.space_group_name_H-M   'P 1'
#
loop_
_entity.id
_entity.type
_entity.pdbx_description
1 polymer ?
#
loop_
_entity_poly.entity_id
_entity_poly.type
_entity_poly.pdbx_seq_one_letter_code
_entity_poly.pdbx_strand_id
1 'polypeptide(L)'
;MPIALLDLWISIYQGVCFPIYGIAHVHRSSYIVIDRHHLAYLNVIEKLNCVYCGYVNGVFAYVREIAGRSEQYWCPIRHAKRVKAPQAHYQKFVDYLDAKGYQQQLPIMRVQLRDRRSAQR
;
A
#
# COMPACT_ATOMS: atom_id res chain seq x y z
N MET A 1 18.20 -11.48 -1.68
CA MET A 1 18.09 -10.13 -1.08
C MET A 1 17.42 -9.04 -1.95
N PRO A 2 16.55 -9.30 -2.95
CA PRO A 2 15.90 -8.19 -3.69
C PRO A 2 14.75 -7.52 -2.92
N ILE A 3 14.03 -8.27 -2.08
CA ILE A 3 12.81 -7.79 -1.41
C ILE A 3 13.14 -6.86 -0.24
N ALA A 4 14.24 -7.12 0.48
CA ALA A 4 14.73 -6.21 1.53
C ALA A 4 15.19 -4.87 0.95
N LEU A 5 15.82 -4.90 -0.23
CA LEU A 5 16.22 -3.68 -0.93
C LEU A 5 14.98 -2.87 -1.37
N LEU A 6 13.95 -3.54 -1.90
CA LEU A 6 12.66 -2.91 -2.22
C LEU A 6 12.00 -2.28 -0.98
N ASP A 7 11.99 -2.99 0.16
CA ASP A 7 11.44 -2.49 1.43
C ASP A 7 12.17 -1.23 1.92
N LEU A 8 13.49 -1.19 1.76
CA LEU A 8 14.30 -0.02 2.08
C LEU A 8 13.95 1.16 1.16
N TRP A 9 13.98 0.94 -0.16
CA TRP A 9 13.71 2.01 -1.14
C TRP A 9 12.32 2.58 -1.02
N ILE A 10 11.30 1.72 -0.83
CA ILE A 10 9.92 2.19 -0.70
C ILE A 10 9.72 2.98 0.60
N SER A 11 10.42 2.59 1.67
CA SER A 11 10.38 3.30 2.94
C SER A 11 11.05 4.67 2.85
N ILE A 12 12.16 4.78 2.12
CA ILE A 12 12.81 6.07 1.81
C ILE A 12 11.89 6.93 0.96
N TYR A 13 11.31 6.38 -0.11
CA TYR A 13 10.35 7.07 -0.96
C TYR A 13 9.18 7.63 -0.16
N GLN A 14 8.56 6.82 0.71
CA GLN A 14 7.51 7.30 1.61
C GLN A 14 8.03 8.41 2.54
N GLY A 15 9.17 8.19 3.20
CA GLY A 15 9.73 9.15 4.16
C GLY A 15 10.05 10.52 3.56
N VAL A 16 10.35 10.59 2.26
CA VAL A 16 10.62 11.83 1.55
C VAL A 16 9.35 12.39 0.91
N CYS A 17 8.66 11.61 0.09
CA CYS A 17 7.55 12.11 -0.73
C CYS A 17 6.27 12.35 0.08
N PHE A 18 5.93 11.51 1.06
CA PHE A 18 4.64 11.63 1.74
C PHE A 18 4.54 12.91 2.59
N PRO A 19 5.58 13.30 3.37
CA PRO A 19 5.57 14.58 4.06
C PRO A 19 5.46 15.78 3.11
N ILE A 20 6.15 15.74 1.96
CA ILE A 20 6.11 16.82 0.96
C ILE A 20 4.69 17.01 0.41
N TYR A 21 3.97 15.91 0.15
CA TYR A 21 2.62 15.95 -0.40
C TYR A 21 1.51 15.97 0.67
N GLY A 22 1.86 15.94 1.96
CA GLY A 22 0.92 15.86 3.07
C GLY A 22 0.15 14.54 3.17
N ILE A 23 0.66 13.45 2.58
CA ILE A 23 0.04 12.13 2.62
C ILE A 23 0.32 11.46 3.97
N ALA A 24 -0.68 10.81 4.56
CA ALA A 24 -0.52 10.06 5.80
C ALA A 24 0.47 8.90 5.63
N HIS A 25 1.37 8.75 6.61
CA HIS A 25 2.37 7.70 6.64
C HIS A 25 1.74 6.29 6.73
N VAL A 26 2.28 5.31 6.00
CA VAL A 26 1.88 3.90 6.11
C VAL A 26 2.75 3.23 7.18
N HIS A 27 2.13 2.67 8.21
CA HIS A 27 2.84 1.94 9.25
C HIS A 27 3.20 0.54 8.78
N ARG A 28 4.49 0.28 8.58
CA ARG A 28 5.03 -1.03 8.16
C ARG A 28 4.61 -2.18 9.08
N SER A 29 4.53 -1.92 10.39
CA SER A 29 4.13 -2.90 11.41
C SER A 29 2.74 -3.50 11.20
N SER A 30 1.85 -2.78 10.52
CA SER A 30 0.50 -3.26 10.24
C SER A 30 0.42 -4.24 9.07
N TYR A 31 1.50 -4.37 8.29
CA TYR A 31 1.56 -5.22 7.10
C TYR A 31 2.43 -6.46 7.30
N ILE A 32 3.52 -6.32 8.05
CA ILE A 32 4.46 -7.42 8.29
C ILE A 32 4.15 -8.06 9.63
N VAL A 33 3.34 -9.12 9.60
CA VAL A 33 2.96 -9.92 10.77
C VAL A 33 3.63 -11.28 10.69
N ILE A 34 4.39 -11.63 11.72
CA ILE A 34 5.18 -12.86 11.79
C ILE A 34 4.86 -13.56 13.12
N ASP A 35 3.75 -14.28 13.16
CA ASP A 35 3.19 -14.95 14.35
C ASP A 35 3.33 -16.48 14.28
N ARG A 36 3.18 -17.05 13.08
CA ARG A 36 3.15 -18.50 12.81
C ARG A 36 4.44 -19.25 13.15
N HIS A 37 5.56 -18.57 13.37
CA HIS A 37 6.81 -19.22 13.77
C HIS A 37 6.75 -19.83 15.19
N HIS A 38 5.76 -19.43 16.01
CA HIS A 38 5.50 -20.00 17.33
C HIS A 38 4.75 -21.33 17.30
N LEU A 39 4.26 -21.78 16.14
CA LEU A 39 3.54 -23.04 16.02
C LEU A 39 4.47 -24.22 16.38
N ALA A 40 4.08 -24.97 17.41
CA ALA A 40 4.91 -26.00 18.04
C ALA A 40 5.22 -27.20 17.13
N TYR A 41 4.39 -27.44 16.11
CA TYR A 41 4.50 -28.59 15.21
C TYR A 41 5.33 -28.33 13.95
N LEU A 42 5.85 -27.11 13.74
CA LEU A 42 6.74 -26.82 12.61
C LEU A 42 8.19 -27.11 12.96
N ASN A 43 8.89 -27.77 12.03
CA ASN A 43 10.34 -27.93 12.09
C ASN A 43 11.06 -26.59 11.86
N VAL A 44 12.35 -26.52 12.18
CA VAL A 44 13.16 -25.30 12.06
C VAL A 44 13.14 -24.73 10.63
N ILE A 45 13.25 -25.58 9.61
CA ILE A 45 13.22 -25.16 8.20
C ILE A 45 11.84 -24.58 7.83
N GLU A 46 10.76 -25.21 8.29
CA GLU A 46 9.40 -24.74 8.03
C GLU A 46 9.13 -23.40 8.73
N LYS A 47 9.66 -23.20 9.94
CA LYS A 47 9.60 -21.91 10.64
C LYS A 47 10.34 -20.83 9.87
N LEU A 48 11.55 -21.11 9.37
CA LEU A 48 12.31 -20.16 8.55
C LEU A 48 11.55 -19.78 7.28
N ASN A 49 10.98 -20.77 6.58
CA ASN A 49 10.15 -20.53 5.40
C ASN A 49 8.88 -19.73 5.73
N CYS A 50 8.24 -20.01 6.87
CA CYS A 50 7.05 -19.29 7.30
C CYS A 50 7.37 -17.81 7.60
N VAL A 51 8.49 -17.54 8.28
CA VAL A 51 8.98 -16.18 8.54
C VAL A 51 9.27 -15.47 7.23
N TYR A 52 9.95 -16.14 6.30
CA TYR A 52 10.25 -15.59 4.99
C TYR A 52 8.98 -15.25 4.20
N CYS A 53 8.04 -16.18 4.09
CA CYS A 53 6.77 -15.95 3.40
C CYS A 53 5.93 -14.84 4.05
N GLY A 54 5.88 -14.78 5.39
CA GLY A 54 5.19 -13.72 6.11
C GLY A 54 5.81 -12.35 5.85
N TYR A 55 7.15 -12.26 5.89
CA TYR A 55 7.89 -11.05 5.56
C TYR A 55 7.64 -10.60 4.12
N VAL A 56 7.83 -11.50 3.15
CA VAL A 56 7.73 -11.17 1.72
C VAL A 56 6.33 -10.70 1.35
N ASN A 57 5.29 -11.43 1.76
CA ASN A 57 3.92 -11.03 1.47
C ASN A 57 3.53 -9.73 2.18
N GLY A 58 4.02 -9.52 3.41
CA GLY A 58 3.84 -8.27 4.14
C GLY A 58 4.49 -7.08 3.43
N VAL A 59 5.72 -7.22 2.94
CA VAL A 59 6.41 -6.18 2.17
C VAL A 59 5.64 -5.86 0.88
N PHE A 60 5.16 -6.86 0.14
CA PHE A 60 4.38 -6.59 -1.08
C PHE A 60 3.07 -5.86 -0.78
N ALA A 61 2.38 -6.21 0.30
CA ALA A 61 1.17 -5.49 0.72
C ALA A 61 1.47 -4.05 1.14
N TYR A 62 2.58 -3.82 1.87
CA TYR A 62 3.06 -2.50 2.25
C TYR A 62 3.40 -1.63 1.04
N VAL A 63 4.19 -2.15 0.10
CA VAL A 63 4.54 -1.47 -1.16
C VAL A 63 3.28 -1.13 -1.94
N ARG A 64 2.32 -2.06 -2.02
CA ARG A 64 1.07 -1.86 -2.73
C ARG A 64 0.22 -0.75 -2.12
N GLU A 65 0.15 -0.64 -0.79
CA GLU A 65 -0.56 0.46 -0.15
C GLU A 65 0.11 1.81 -0.45
N ILE A 66 1.44 1.89 -0.34
CA ILE A 66 2.19 3.11 -0.67
C ILE A 66 1.90 3.54 -2.11
N ALA A 67 2.03 2.62 -3.06
CA ALA A 67 1.73 2.88 -4.46
C ALA A 67 0.27 3.32 -4.67
N GLY A 68 -0.69 2.68 -3.98
CA GLY A 68 -2.10 3.05 -4.05
C GLY A 68 -2.41 4.46 -3.52
N ARG A 69 -1.71 4.91 -2.47
CA ARG A 69 -1.82 6.29 -1.96
C ARG A 69 -1.19 7.29 -2.93
N SER A 70 -0.03 6.96 -3.50
CA SER A 70 0.61 7.79 -4.54
C SER A 70 -0.27 7.92 -5.78
N GLU A 71 -0.88 6.82 -6.23
CA GLU A 71 -1.81 6.82 -7.36
C GLU A 71 -3.06 7.64 -7.06
N GLN A 72 -3.64 7.50 -5.86
CA GLN A 72 -4.77 8.33 -5.43
C GLN A 72 -4.43 9.83 -5.42
N TYR A 73 -3.18 10.20 -5.09
CA TYR A 73 -2.75 11.60 -5.05
C TYR A 73 -2.51 12.19 -6.45
N TRP A 74 -1.91 11.42 -7.35
CA TRP A 74 -1.52 11.89 -8.69
C TRP A 74 -2.58 11.66 -9.76
N CYS A 75 -3.17 10.46 -9.84
CA CYS A 75 -4.08 10.08 -10.92
C CYS A 75 -5.13 9.06 -10.46
N PRO A 76 -6.14 9.49 -9.67
CA PRO A 76 -7.24 8.63 -9.25
C PRO A 76 -8.28 8.41 -10.35
N ILE A 77 -7.84 7.92 -11.52
CA ILE A 77 -8.70 7.61 -12.67
C ILE A 77 -8.62 6.11 -12.93
N ARG A 78 -9.77 5.46 -13.12
CA ARG A 78 -9.82 4.03 -13.45
C ARG A 78 -9.21 3.79 -14.83
N HIS A 79 -8.47 2.70 -14.96
CA HIS A 79 -7.99 2.22 -16.24
C HIS A 79 -9.15 1.79 -17.14
N ALA A 80 -8.98 2.05 -18.44
CA ALA A 80 -9.91 1.57 -19.48
C ALA A 80 -10.02 0.05 -19.56
N LYS A 81 -8.97 -0.67 -19.13
CA LYS A 81 -8.92 -2.14 -19.10
C LYS A 81 -9.12 -2.64 -17.68
N ARG A 82 -9.72 -3.83 -17.57
CA ARG A 82 -9.88 -4.50 -16.27
C ARG A 82 -8.52 -4.90 -15.71
N VAL A 83 -8.20 -4.37 -14.53
CA VAL A 83 -7.01 -4.75 -13.76
C VAL A 83 -7.37 -5.85 -12.78
N LYS A 84 -6.50 -6.87 -12.66
CA LYS A 84 -6.65 -7.93 -11.66
C LYS A 84 -6.25 -7.42 -10.29
N ALA A 85 -7.08 -7.70 -9.29
CA ALA A 85 -6.87 -7.32 -7.90
C ALA A 85 -6.43 -5.85 -7.77
N PRO A 86 -7.26 -4.85 -8.11
CA PRO A 86 -6.91 -3.45 -7.93
C PRO A 86 -6.77 -3.11 -6.45
N GLN A 87 -6.05 -2.05 -6.12
CA GLN A 87 -5.89 -1.61 -4.73
C GLN A 87 -7.25 -1.18 -4.14
N ALA A 88 -7.37 -1.21 -2.81
CA ALA A 88 -8.60 -0.91 -2.11
C ALA A 88 -9.23 0.46 -2.51
N HIS A 89 -8.39 1.44 -2.84
CA HIS A 89 -8.83 2.80 -3.19
C HIS A 89 -9.38 2.92 -4.62
N TYR A 90 -9.08 1.96 -5.49
CA TYR A 90 -9.40 2.01 -6.91
C TYR A 90 -10.91 2.07 -7.19
N GLN A 91 -11.74 1.49 -6.32
CA GLN A 91 -13.20 1.57 -6.46
C GLN A 91 -13.73 3.00 -6.30
N LYS A 92 -12.99 3.88 -5.62
CA LYS A 92 -13.36 5.28 -5.41
C LYS A 92 -12.80 6.20 -6.50
N PHE A 93 -12.03 5.66 -7.44
CA PHE A 93 -11.45 6.43 -8.52
C PHE A 93 -12.51 6.84 -9.53
N VAL A 94 -12.27 7.98 -10.16
CA VAL A 94 -13.10 8.55 -11.20
C VAL A 94 -13.10 7.62 -12.41
N ASP A 95 -14.25 7.53 -13.08
CA ASP A 95 -14.37 6.69 -14.27
C ASP A 95 -13.49 7.20 -15.41
N TYR A 96 -13.10 6.26 -16.27
CA TYR A 96 -12.30 6.58 -17.44
C TYR A 96 -13.06 7.58 -18.35
N LEU A 97 -12.35 8.60 -18.84
CA LEU A 97 -12.87 9.73 -19.65
C LEU A 97 -13.79 10.75 -18.94
N ASP A 98 -14.01 10.64 -17.62
CA ASP A 98 -14.76 11.66 -16.88
C ASP A 98 -13.86 12.82 -16.40
N ALA A 99 -13.55 13.74 -17.32
CA ALA A 99 -12.72 14.91 -17.04
C ALA A 99 -13.34 15.86 -15.99
N LYS A 100 -14.68 15.97 -15.97
CA LYS A 100 -15.39 16.87 -15.04
C LYS A 100 -15.36 16.29 -13.63
N GLY A 101 -15.70 15.01 -13.48
CA GLY A 101 -15.59 14.31 -12.19
C GLY A 101 -14.17 14.31 -11.66
N TYR A 102 -13.16 14.19 -12.53
CA TYR A 102 -11.75 14.28 -12.14
C TYR A 102 -11.41 15.63 -11.49
N GLN A 103 -11.75 16.75 -12.15
CA GLN A 103 -11.46 18.07 -11.61
C GLN A 103 -12.18 18.34 -10.27
N GLN A 104 -13.40 17.84 -10.12
CA GLN A 104 -14.21 18.02 -8.91
C GLN A 104 -13.73 17.15 -7.74
N GLN A 105 -13.37 15.89 -8.01
CA GLN A 105 -13.06 14.92 -6.94
C GLN A 105 -11.59 14.92 -6.53
N LEU A 106 -10.66 15.31 -7.42
CA LEU A 106 -9.23 15.33 -7.12
C LEU A 106 -8.85 16.07 -5.81
N PRO A 107 -9.31 17.31 -5.54
CA PRO A 107 -8.98 17.98 -4.28
C PRO A 107 -9.49 17.22 -3.06
N ILE A 108 -10.69 16.62 -3.16
CA ILE A 108 -11.30 15.84 -2.08
C ILE A 108 -10.45 14.60 -1.79
N MET A 109 -10.06 13.86 -2.83
CA MET A 109 -9.26 12.64 -2.69
C MET A 109 -7.86 12.92 -2.10
N ARG A 110 -7.27 14.08 -2.41
CA ARG A 110 -6.00 14.51 -1.80
C ARG A 110 -6.14 14.84 -0.32
N VAL A 111 -7.22 15.53 0.07
CA VAL A 111 -7.50 15.81 1.49
C VAL A 111 -7.71 14.51 2.28
N GLN A 112 -8.43 13.53 1.70
CA GLN A 112 -8.63 12.23 2.34
C GLN A 112 -7.34 11.45 2.63
N LEU A 113 -6.25 11.75 1.91
CA LEU A 113 -4.95 11.13 2.16
C LEU A 113 -4.25 11.72 3.39
N ARG A 114 -4.62 12.92 3.86
CA ARG A 114 -3.96 13.60 4.99
C ARG A 114 -4.36 13.01 6.35
N ASP A 115 -5.63 12.65 6.52
CA ASP A 115 -6.24 12.31 7.83
C ASP A 115 -6.46 10.81 8.08
N ARG A 116 -5.80 9.93 7.31
CA ARG A 116 -6.01 8.48 7.40
C ARG A 116 -5.32 7.79 8.59
N ARG A 117 -5.50 8.32 9.79
CA ARG A 117 -5.17 7.63 11.06
C ARG A 117 -6.09 6.44 11.38
N SER A 118 -7.17 6.21 10.63
CA SER A 118 -8.31 5.39 11.10
C SER A 118 -8.74 4.21 10.22
N ALA A 119 -8.16 3.98 9.03
CA ALA A 119 -8.62 2.91 8.12
C ALA A 119 -8.03 1.52 8.43
N GLN A 120 -7.51 1.34 9.64
CA GLN A 120 -6.87 0.11 10.11
C GLN A 120 -7.53 -0.46 11.38
N ARG A 121 -8.74 0.01 11.72
CA ARG A 121 -9.66 -0.71 12.62
C ARG A 121 -10.44 -1.74 11.83
#